data_AF-A0A1E3HW19-F1
#
_entry.id   AF-A0A1E3HW19-F1
#
_cell.length_a   1.000
_cell.length_b   1.000
_cell.length_c   1.000
_cell.angle_alpha   90.00
_cell.angle_beta   90.00
_cell.angle_gamma   90.00
#
_symmetry.space_group_name_H-M   'P 1'
#
loop_
_entity.id
_entity.type
_entity.pdbx_description
1 polymer ?
#
loop_
_entity_poly.entity_id
_entity_poly.type
_entity_poly.pdbx_seq_one_letter_code
_entity_poly.pdbx_strand_id
1 'polypeptide(L)'
;MKRAWDLAMSPAKSLPMQGIMLYFSGSGIQIFSLGMIFMLLTQPLSAVFNIFRAFEALRPTPQPTVSQKATDVAEEPSYAPLTGPMILYVLCQGLVLALGLYKCWAMGILPTGSGDWLQFETRSNPPEWSAVRAMPLG
;
A
#
# COMPACT_ATOMS: atom_id res chain seq x y z
N MET A 1 -25.06 5.03 6.62
CA MET A 1 -24.24 6.25 6.40
C MET A 1 -23.17 6.46 7.47
N LYS A 2 -23.50 6.78 8.74
CA LYS A 2 -22.49 7.00 9.81
C LYS A 2 -21.52 5.81 10.00
N ARG A 3 -22.03 4.57 9.93
CA ARG A 3 -21.22 3.34 9.98
C ARG A 3 -20.25 3.19 8.80
N ALA A 4 -20.60 3.68 7.61
CA ALA A 4 -19.73 3.63 6.43
C ALA A 4 -18.57 4.64 6.54
N TRP A 5 -18.85 5.81 7.11
CA TRP A 5 -17.82 6.80 7.46
C TRP A 5 -16.89 6.29 8.58
N ASP A 6 -17.43 5.62 9.59
CA ASP A 6 -16.61 5.00 10.65
C ASP A 6 -15.71 3.88 10.13
N LEU A 7 -16.21 3.07 9.17
CA LEU A 7 -15.43 2.04 8.48
C LEU A 7 -14.34 2.68 7.61
N ALA A 8 -14.67 3.72 6.85
CA ALA A 8 -13.70 4.44 6.02
C ALA A 8 -12.54 5.02 6.85
N MET A 9 -12.84 5.51 8.06
CA MET A 9 -11.85 6.03 9.01
C MET A 9 -11.10 4.93 9.79
N SER A 10 -11.49 3.66 9.69
CA SER A 10 -10.87 2.55 10.43
C SER A 10 -9.35 2.46 10.21
N PRO A 11 -8.84 2.41 8.97
CA PRO A 11 -7.40 2.37 8.72
C PRO A 11 -6.66 3.61 9.24
N ALA A 12 -7.29 4.79 9.16
CA ALA A 12 -6.69 6.03 9.66
C ALA A 12 -6.42 6.02 11.17
N LYS A 13 -7.27 5.34 11.96
CA LYS A 13 -7.09 5.24 13.42
C LYS A 13 -5.88 4.38 13.82
N SER A 14 -5.43 3.49 12.93
CA SER A 14 -4.25 2.64 13.16
C SER A 14 -2.93 3.31 12.74
N LEU A 15 -3.00 4.38 11.92
CA LEU A 15 -1.82 5.11 11.44
C LEU A 15 -0.93 5.64 12.57
N PRO A 16 -1.45 6.25 13.65
CA PRO A 16 -0.60 6.76 14.73
C PRO A 16 0.19 5.64 15.41
N MET A 17 -0.43 4.48 15.62
CA MET A 17 0.23 3.32 16.22
C MET A 17 1.36 2.81 15.32
N GLN A 18 1.08 2.64 14.02
CA GLN A 18 2.07 2.19 13.05
C GLN A 18 3.21 3.21 12.90
N GLY A 19 2.90 4.51 12.83
CA GLY A 19 3.89 5.57 12.70
C GLY A 19 4.81 5.72 13.91
N ILE A 20 4.25 5.70 15.14
CA ILE A 20 5.04 5.77 16.37
C ILE A 20 5.90 4.51 16.52
N MET A 21 5.35 3.33 16.23
CA MET A 21 6.11 2.09 16.24
C MET A 21 7.25 2.12 15.23
N LEU A 22 7.01 2.61 14.00
CA LEU A 22 8.03 2.74 12.96
C LEU A 22 9.16 3.72 13.34
N TYR A 23 8.82 4.77 14.09
CA TYR A 23 9.78 5.74 14.63
C TYR A 23 10.72 5.09 15.65
N PHE A 24 10.19 4.31 16.58
CA PHE A 24 10.99 3.66 17.63
C PHE A 24 11.66 2.33 17.21
N SER A 25 11.19 1.68 16.14
CA SER A 25 11.68 0.37 15.70
C SER A 25 13.11 0.39 15.09
N GLY A 26 13.75 1.55 14.96
CA GLY A 26 15.13 1.66 14.47
C GLY A 26 15.31 1.35 12.97
N SER A 27 16.55 1.45 12.48
CA SER A 27 16.97 1.25 11.08
C SER A 27 17.61 -0.12 10.80
N GLY A 28 17.59 -1.05 11.77
CA GLY A 28 18.22 -2.36 11.64
C GLY A 28 17.44 -3.31 10.73
N ILE A 29 18.11 -3.87 9.71
CA ILE A 29 17.55 -4.91 8.83
C ILE A 29 17.61 -6.25 9.58
N GLN A 30 16.58 -6.51 10.39
CA GLN A 30 16.35 -7.83 10.98
C GLN A 30 15.40 -8.64 10.08
N ILE A 31 15.64 -9.94 9.95
CA ILE A 31 14.80 -10.84 9.14
C ILE A 31 13.32 -10.79 9.58
N PHE A 32 13.08 -10.60 10.87
CA PHE A 32 11.74 -10.44 11.45
C PHE A 32 11.07 -9.11 11.05
N SER A 33 11.85 -8.03 10.95
CA SER A 33 11.39 -6.72 10.51
C SER A 33 10.91 -6.75 9.05
N LEU A 34 11.62 -7.50 8.20
CA LEU A 34 11.32 -7.62 6.78
C LEU A 34 9.97 -8.34 6.52
N GLY A 35 9.68 -9.38 7.30
CA GLY A 35 8.38 -10.08 7.24
C GLY A 35 7.20 -9.19 7.69
N MET A 36 7.39 -8.40 8.75
CA MET A 36 6.36 -7.46 9.22
C MET A 36 6.10 -6.34 8.21
N ILE A 37 7.16 -5.78 7.59
CA ILE A 37 7.05 -4.77 6.54
C ILE A 37 6.35 -5.32 5.30
N PHE A 38 6.60 -6.58 4.93
CA PHE A 38 5.90 -7.23 3.84
C PHE A 38 4.39 -7.35 4.09
N MET A 39 3.98 -7.75 5.30
CA MET A 39 2.55 -7.75 5.67
C MET A 39 1.98 -6.33 5.74
N LEU A 40 2.76 -5.36 6.23
CA LEU A 40 2.37 -3.95 6.27
C LEU A 40 2.08 -3.37 4.89
N LEU A 41 2.82 -3.80 3.86
CA LEU A 41 2.63 -3.37 2.47
C LEU A 41 1.51 -4.15 1.77
N THR A 42 1.38 -5.46 2.04
CA THR A 42 0.41 -6.31 1.34
C THR A 42 -1.01 -6.22 1.93
N GLN A 43 -1.17 -5.88 3.22
CA GLN A 43 -2.48 -5.69 3.84
C GLN A 43 -3.29 -4.51 3.23
N PRO A 44 -2.73 -3.29 3.07
CA PRO A 44 -3.43 -2.18 2.43
C PRO A 44 -3.76 -2.47 0.97
N LEU A 45 -2.88 -3.18 0.26
CA LEU A 45 -3.13 -3.60 -1.12
C LEU A 45 -4.33 -4.53 -1.20
N SER A 46 -4.35 -5.59 -0.39
CA SER A 46 -5.47 -6.54 -0.34
C SER A 46 -6.78 -5.85 0.07
N ALA A 47 -6.70 -4.85 0.96
CA ALA A 47 -7.84 -4.05 1.39
C ALA A 47 -8.41 -3.16 0.27
N VAL A 48 -7.56 -2.54 -0.55
CA VAL A 48 -7.99 -1.75 -1.71
C VAL A 48 -8.58 -2.65 -2.81
N PHE A 49 -7.96 -3.80 -3.08
CA PHE A 49 -8.48 -4.75 -4.07
C PHE A 49 -9.82 -5.38 -3.66
N ASN A 50 -10.07 -5.58 -2.36
CA ASN A 50 -11.32 -6.11 -1.83
C ASN A 50 -12.31 -5.03 -1.38
N ILE A 51 -12.17 -3.78 -1.84
CA ILE A 51 -13.04 -2.68 -1.40
C ILE A 51 -14.52 -2.94 -1.71
N PHE A 52 -14.82 -3.53 -2.86
CA PHE A 52 -16.20 -3.86 -3.23
C PHE A 52 -16.82 -4.87 -2.28
N ARG A 53 -16.07 -5.91 -1.84
CA ARG A 53 -16.50 -6.88 -0.83
C ARG A 53 -16.71 -6.23 0.54
N ALA A 54 -15.85 -5.30 0.93
CA ALA A 54 -15.93 -4.62 2.23
C ALA A 54 -17.15 -3.69 2.34
N PHE A 55 -17.50 -3.01 1.25
CA PHE A 55 -18.67 -2.13 1.18
C PHE A 55 -19.94 -2.84 0.68
N GLU A 56 -19.82 -4.07 0.15
CA GLU A 56 -20.94 -4.97 -0.13
C GLU A 56 -21.73 -5.31 1.13
N ALA A 57 -21.04 -5.56 2.24
CA ALA A 57 -21.64 -5.78 3.55
C ALA A 57 -22.35 -4.54 4.12
N LEU A 58 -22.09 -3.35 3.55
CA LEU A 58 -22.72 -2.08 3.91
C LEU A 58 -23.75 -1.62 2.88
N ARG A 59 -24.08 -2.45 1.87
CA ARG A 59 -25.27 -2.22 1.04
C ARG A 59 -26.46 -2.11 1.99
N PRO A 60 -27.36 -1.13 1.80
CA PRO A 60 -28.64 -1.14 2.49
C PRO A 60 -29.44 -2.32 1.91
N THR A 61 -29.17 -3.53 2.40
CA THR A 61 -30.13 -4.62 2.34
C THR A 61 -31.29 -4.18 3.24
N PRO A 62 -32.55 -4.23 2.77
CA PRO A 62 -33.69 -4.12 3.66
C PRO A 62 -33.66 -5.34 4.59
N GLN A 63 -32.98 -5.20 5.73
CA GLN A 63 -33.04 -6.19 6.79
C GLN A 63 -34.33 -5.94 7.58
N PRO A 64 -35.21 -6.95 7.74
CA PRO A 64 -36.48 -6.79 8.41
C PRO A 64 -36.23 -6.74 9.92
N THR A 65 -35.82 -5.59 10.42
CA THR A 65 -35.93 -5.29 11.86
C THR A 65 -36.99 -4.24 12.00
N VAL A 66 -38.16 -4.72 12.43
CA VAL A 66 -39.33 -3.99 12.93
C VAL A 66 -38.94 -2.61 13.46
N SER A 67 -39.10 -1.59 12.63
CA SER A 67 -39.68 -0.28 12.95
C SER A 67 -39.31 0.73 11.86
N GLN A 68 -40.32 1.03 11.03
CA GLN A 68 -40.55 2.32 10.36
C GLN A 68 -39.58 2.69 9.22
N LYS A 69 -40.00 2.93 7.98
CA LYS A 69 -41.34 3.16 7.41
C LYS A 69 -41.24 2.76 5.93
N ALA A 70 -42.00 1.74 5.54
CA ALA A 70 -42.17 1.37 4.14
C ALA A 70 -43.07 2.42 3.49
N THR A 71 -42.49 3.25 2.64
CA THR A 71 -43.22 3.93 1.56
C THR A 71 -42.55 3.51 0.27
N ASP A 72 -43.13 2.46 -0.30
CA ASP A 72 -43.25 2.10 -1.71
C ASP A 72 -42.53 3.04 -2.71
N VAL A 73 -41.29 2.70 -3.08
CA VAL A 73 -40.82 2.69 -4.47
C VAL A 73 -39.67 1.68 -4.53
N ALA A 74 -39.68 0.79 -5.52
CA ALA A 74 -38.52 -0.01 -5.88
C ALA A 74 -37.38 0.93 -6.31
N GLU A 75 -36.55 1.36 -5.35
CA GLU A 75 -35.44 2.26 -5.58
C GLU A 75 -34.20 1.43 -5.92
N GLU A 76 -33.70 1.61 -7.14
CA GLU A 76 -32.42 1.08 -7.64
C GLU A 76 -31.36 1.18 -6.53
N PRO A 77 -30.61 0.11 -6.18
CA PRO A 77 -29.63 0.15 -5.11
C PRO A 77 -28.44 1.03 -5.54
N SER A 78 -28.62 2.34 -5.46
CA SER A 78 -27.67 3.32 -5.96
C SER A 78 -26.49 3.43 -5.01
N TYR A 79 -25.29 3.20 -5.53
CA TYR A 79 -24.03 3.42 -4.83
C TYR A 79 -23.74 4.90 -4.56
N ALA A 80 -24.56 5.83 -5.06
CA ALA A 80 -24.37 7.27 -4.95
C ALA A 80 -24.04 7.77 -3.53
N PRO A 81 -24.61 7.22 -2.43
CA PRO A 81 -24.26 7.67 -1.08
C PRO A 81 -22.94 7.06 -0.55
N LEU A 82 -22.49 5.92 -1.08
CA LEU A 82 -21.32 5.17 -0.58
C LEU A 82 -20.01 5.53 -1.28
N THR A 83 -20.05 6.23 -2.41
CA THR A 83 -18.85 6.63 -3.16
C THR A 83 -17.91 7.50 -2.34
N GLY A 84 -18.45 8.44 -1.54
CA GLY A 84 -17.65 9.30 -0.64
C GLY A 84 -16.79 8.52 0.37
N PRO A 85 -17.38 7.65 1.22
CA PRO A 85 -16.61 6.85 2.17
C PRO A 85 -15.68 5.81 1.50
N MET A 86 -15.98 5.32 0.29
CA MET A 86 -15.06 4.47 -0.47
C MET A 86 -13.77 5.21 -0.85
N ILE A 87 -13.89 6.43 -1.36
CA ILE A 87 -12.72 7.26 -1.72
C ILE A 87 -11.87 7.55 -0.48
N LEU A 88 -12.52 7.91 0.64
CA LEU A 88 -11.81 8.15 1.90
C LEU A 88 -11.07 6.90 2.40
N TYR A 89 -11.69 5.72 2.31
CA TYR A 89 -11.05 4.47 2.67
C TYR A 89 -9.79 4.20 1.81
N VAL A 90 -9.86 4.40 0.49
CA VAL A 90 -8.70 4.26 -0.41
C VAL A 90 -7.60 5.26 -0.05
N LEU A 91 -7.93 6.51 0.22
CA LEU A 91 -6.95 7.53 0.65
C LEU A 91 -6.27 7.13 1.96
N CYS A 92 -7.02 6.68 2.96
CA CYS A 92 -6.46 6.24 4.23
C CYS A 92 -5.56 5.01 4.06
N GLN A 93 -5.94 4.03 3.23
CA GLN A 93 -5.07 2.88 2.93
C GLN A 93 -3.84 3.26 2.10
N GLY A 94 -3.96 4.23 1.20
CA GLY A 94 -2.83 4.82 0.49
C GLY A 94 -1.83 5.48 1.43
N LEU A 95 -2.29 6.16 2.48
CA LEU A 95 -1.42 6.75 3.50
C LEU A 95 -0.67 5.68 4.32
N VAL A 96 -1.34 4.58 4.69
CA VAL A 96 -0.69 3.45 5.38
C VAL A 96 0.40 2.84 4.48
N LEU A 97 0.07 2.62 3.20
CA LEU A 97 1.00 2.09 2.22
C LEU A 97 2.20 3.03 2.01
N ALA A 98 1.97 4.34 1.91
CA ALA A 98 3.02 5.34 1.74
C ALA A 98 4.01 5.35 2.92
N LEU A 99 3.52 5.23 4.17
CA LEU A 99 4.39 5.12 5.34
C LEU A 99 5.23 3.83 5.32
N GLY A 100 4.64 2.70 4.93
CA GLY A 100 5.36 1.45 4.75
C GLY A 100 6.45 1.57 3.68
N LEU A 101 6.12 2.17 2.54
CA LEU A 101 7.04 2.38 1.43
C LEU A 101 8.19 3.33 1.81
N TYR A 102 7.89 4.40 2.55
CA TYR A 102 8.90 5.30 3.10
C TYR A 102 9.87 4.56 4.02
N LYS A 103 9.40 3.65 4.87
CA LYS A 103 10.29 2.84 5.72
C LYS A 103 11.14 1.88 4.89
N CYS A 104 10.58 1.25 3.86
CA CYS A 104 11.34 0.38 2.95
C CYS A 104 12.47 1.15 2.27
N TRP A 105 12.20 2.40 1.89
CA TRP A 105 13.19 3.30 1.34
C TRP A 105 14.25 3.69 2.38
N ALA A 106 13.84 4.05 3.60
CA ALA A 106 14.76 4.37 4.69
C ALA A 106 15.64 3.18 5.15
N MET A 107 15.17 1.94 4.95
CA MET A 107 15.92 0.72 5.22
C MET A 107 16.81 0.25 4.06
N GLY A 108 16.76 0.92 2.89
CA GLY A 108 17.57 0.57 1.72
C GLY A 108 17.23 -0.79 1.11
N ILE A 109 16.04 -1.33 1.38
CA ILE A 109 15.62 -2.64 0.84
C ILE A 109 15.02 -2.54 -0.57
N LEU A 110 14.71 -1.32 -1.03
CA LEU A 110 14.20 -1.07 -2.36
C LEU A 110 15.38 -0.93 -3.34
N PRO A 111 15.33 -1.59 -4.52
CA PRO A 111 16.38 -1.53 -5.53
C PRO A 111 16.41 -0.16 -6.22
N THR A 112 16.87 0.85 -5.49
CA THR A 112 16.81 2.27 -5.86
C THR A 112 18.19 2.90 -5.98
N GLY A 113 19.23 2.24 -5.47
CA GLY A 113 20.62 2.70 -5.60
C GLY A 113 21.25 2.19 -6.89
N SER A 114 22.17 2.97 -7.49
CA SER A 114 22.98 2.51 -8.62
C SER A 114 23.76 1.22 -8.32
N GLY A 115 24.10 0.99 -7.05
CA GLY A 115 24.73 -0.24 -6.58
C GLY A 115 23.87 -1.51 -6.78
N ASP A 116 22.54 -1.39 -6.71
CA ASP A 116 21.61 -2.52 -6.90
C ASP A 116 21.63 -3.03 -8.35
N TRP A 117 22.06 -2.18 -9.28
CA TRP A 117 22.12 -2.43 -10.72
C TRP A 117 23.53 -2.73 -11.23
N LEU A 118 24.54 -2.60 -10.37
CA LEU A 118 25.95 -2.74 -10.72
C LEU A 118 26.30 -4.16 -11.22
N GLN A 119 25.51 -5.17 -10.84
CA GLN A 119 25.64 -6.53 -11.36
C GLN A 119 25.17 -6.67 -12.83
N PHE A 120 24.33 -5.75 -13.30
CA PHE A 120 23.81 -5.72 -14.67
C PHE A 120 24.56 -4.73 -15.55
N GLU A 121 25.40 -3.88 -14.97
CA GLU A 121 26.27 -2.97 -15.71
C GLU A 121 27.49 -3.70 -16.26
N THR A 122 27.73 -3.58 -17.57
CA THR A 122 28.97 -4.00 -18.19
C THR A 122 30.12 -3.13 -17.70
N ARG A 123 31.08 -3.76 -17.00
CA ARG A 123 32.34 -3.11 -16.60
C ARG A 123 33.10 -2.67 -17.86
N SER A 124 33.63 -1.45 -17.87
CA SER A 124 34.58 -1.03 -18.90
C SER A 124 35.79 -1.98 -18.90
N ASN A 125 36.34 -2.26 -20.07
CA ASN A 125 37.55 -3.08 -20.18
C ASN A 125 38.65 -2.46 -19.30
N PRO A 126 39.35 -3.27 -18.49
CA PRO A 126 40.43 -2.76 -17.66
C PRO A 126 41.48 -2.07 -18.54
N PRO A 127 42.07 -0.96 -18.08
CA PRO A 127 43.00 -0.16 -18.89
C PRO A 127 44.26 -0.94 -19.29
N GLU A 128 44.64 -2.00 -18.58
CA GLU A 128 45.72 -2.90 -19.01
C GLU A 128 45.41 -3.67 -20.31
N TRP A 129 44.14 -3.87 -20.67
CA TRP A 129 43.72 -4.62 -21.86
C TRP A 129 43.31 -3.72 -23.04
N SER A 130 43.00 -2.45 -22.80
CA SER A 130 42.66 -1.51 -23.88
C SER A 130 43.88 -1.13 -24.72
N ALA A 131 45.08 -1.06 -24.10
CA ALA A 131 46.33 -0.77 -24.80
C ALA A 131 46.75 -1.89 -25.77
N VAL A 132 46.54 -3.16 -25.40
CA VAL A 132 46.95 -4.33 -26.19
C VAL A 132 46.10 -4.49 -27.46
N ARG A 133 44.82 -4.09 -27.42
CA ARG A 133 43.93 -4.15 -28.60
C ARG A 133 44.08 -2.95 -29.55
N ALA A 134 44.58 -1.82 -29.04
CA ALA A 134 44.81 -0.61 -29.84
C ALA A 134 46.15 -0.64 -30.60
N MET A 135 47.02 -1.62 -30.34
CA MET A 135 48.25 -1.83 -31.09
C MET A 135 47.89 -2.47 -32.44
N PRO A 136 48.03 -1.76 -33.58
CA PRO A 136 47.86 -2.39 -34.88
C PRO A 136 48.99 -3.43 -35.01
N LEU A 137 48.63 -4.71 -35.05
CA LEU A 137 49.52 -5.75 -35.55
C LEU A 137 49.83 -5.35 -36.99
N GLY A 138 51.09 -4.97 -37.22
CA GLY A 138 51.60 -4.53 -38.52
C GLY A 138 51.45 -5.57 -39.61
#